data_AF-A0A4R1YGI0-F1
#
_entry.id   AF-A0A4R1YGI0-F1
#
_cell.length_a   1.000
_cell.length_b   1.000
_cell.length_c   1.000
_cell.angle_alpha   90.00
_cell.angle_beta   90.00
_cell.angle_gamma   90.00
#
_symmetry.space_group_name_H-M   'P 1'
#
loop_
_entity.id
_entity.type
_entity.pdbx_description
1 polymer ?
#
loop_
_entity_poly.entity_id
_entity_poly.type
_entity_poly.pdbx_seq_one_letter_code
_entity_poly.pdbx_strand_id
1 'polypeptide(L)'
;MSEETAVDLDVNSAIAAIEKVTDGFATGLHARFSAVLDLPGEFANLRNSMATTSTSPLFLCFAVVLVVTLTAGTFLVLARQMTIWNPASAGWRRFGLRAAAMGVALAAGVVAAWLLTPPGPPLRTLRLWVVVTVVVFVVFYLTRVILTASRRPEFRHRSLHMLALSHDLSIIIGWATIGVALVATLQIWGAGPGLRDLTRTVLMAIPSYLLLAGVVWRHKRTMAAAVAGPRPRSNWRSRLSRFWPAIVIGFLVITFISSQTALTLGAPLPGSAVIVTVLMLLLTPHLDAMIRNWARRKLQAPDVSIPTAAGRQTVRFAILIAAVSMLGVLWATPLALALGFELRSVTRDAFGIALIALLAAFLWNVIGTVTARATIVASPTPGGGELGVPRSRLGTIVPLISAVGKSSILAVALLSILVSQGVNVWPLITGLSVFGLAIGFGSQTLVKDVVSGLFFLIDDAFRFGEYIETSGAKGTVEKISIRSVSLRNSRGSIATVPYGQIGKIQNFSRDWAIEKFSFRVAFETDVELVRRLFKKIGQDIAADPELAPDLIETFKSKGIGDVEDGTLIIKASFTAKPGKQSMIRRAALMAVQNAFRENGIKAVPKPMTADAGPGESG
;
A
#
# COMPACT_ATOMS: atom_id res chain seq x y z
N MET A 1 -26.70 21.49 32.79
CA MET A 1 -27.19 20.16 32.36
C MET A 1 -26.07 19.18 32.63
N SER A 2 -26.22 18.36 33.66
CA SER A 2 -25.22 17.40 34.14
C SER A 2 -25.09 16.22 33.17
N GLU A 3 -23.89 15.66 33.07
CA GLU A 3 -23.55 14.49 32.24
C GLU A 3 -24.53 13.31 32.45
N GLU A 4 -25.03 13.16 33.67
CA GLU A 4 -26.02 12.16 34.09
C GLU A 4 -27.38 12.34 33.38
N THR A 5 -27.87 13.58 33.23
CA THR A 5 -29.11 13.85 32.49
C THR A 5 -28.98 13.60 30.99
N ALA A 6 -27.78 13.75 30.41
CA ALA A 6 -27.54 13.46 29.00
C ALA A 6 -27.46 11.94 28.73
N VAL A 7 -26.85 11.17 29.64
CA VAL A 7 -26.79 9.71 29.57
C VAL A 7 -28.18 9.08 29.78
N ASP A 8 -28.97 9.58 30.72
CA ASP A 8 -30.35 9.10 30.95
C ASP A 8 -31.28 9.42 29.76
N LEU A 9 -31.09 10.57 29.11
CA LEU A 9 -31.81 10.90 27.86
C LEU A 9 -31.42 9.95 26.72
N ASP A 10 -30.15 9.57 26.61
CA ASP A 10 -29.65 8.65 25.56
C ASP A 10 -30.16 7.22 25.78
N VAL A 11 -30.12 6.72 27.02
CA VAL A 11 -30.64 5.38 27.38
C VAL A 11 -32.15 5.28 27.17
N ASN A 12 -32.92 6.28 27.61
CA ASN A 12 -34.37 6.29 27.40
C ASN A 12 -34.73 6.39 25.91
N SER A 13 -33.95 7.13 25.11
CA SER A 13 -34.14 7.17 23.66
C SER A 13 -33.84 5.83 22.98
N ALA A 14 -32.82 5.12 23.46
CA ALA A 14 -32.48 3.78 22.98
C ALA A 14 -33.56 2.75 23.35
N ILE A 15 -34.08 2.81 24.57
CA ILE A 15 -35.19 1.95 25.03
C ILE A 15 -36.45 2.23 24.18
N ALA A 16 -36.83 3.49 23.99
CA ALA A 16 -37.97 3.86 23.16
C ALA A 16 -37.81 3.41 21.69
N ALA A 17 -36.59 3.44 21.14
CA ALA A 17 -36.31 2.91 19.82
C ALA A 17 -36.49 1.38 19.76
N ILE A 18 -36.05 0.65 20.80
CA ILE A 18 -36.23 -0.81 20.90
C ILE A 18 -37.72 -1.17 21.02
N GLU A 19 -38.48 -0.46 21.84
CA GLU A 19 -39.93 -0.65 21.98
C GLU A 19 -40.65 -0.43 20.64
N LYS A 20 -40.35 0.69 19.94
CA LYS A 20 -40.93 0.98 18.62
C LYS A 20 -40.64 -0.11 17.59
N VAL A 21 -39.44 -0.69 17.59
CA VAL A 21 -39.08 -1.81 16.70
C VAL A 21 -39.83 -3.08 17.09
N THR A 22 -39.97 -3.34 18.39
CA THR A 22 -40.65 -4.53 18.92
C THR A 22 -42.15 -4.49 18.61
N ASP A 23 -42.80 -3.36 18.84
CA ASP A 23 -44.22 -3.15 18.50
C ASP A 23 -44.46 -3.17 17.00
N GLY A 24 -43.57 -2.53 16.21
CA GLY A 24 -43.61 -2.57 14.75
C GLY A 24 -43.47 -4.00 14.20
N PHE A 25 -42.64 -4.82 14.85
CA PHE A 25 -42.48 -6.23 14.46
C PHE A 25 -43.71 -7.06 14.82
N ALA A 26 -44.27 -6.89 16.02
CA ALA A 26 -45.47 -7.61 16.46
C ALA A 26 -46.69 -7.29 15.59
N THR A 27 -46.93 -6.00 15.33
CA THR A 27 -48.01 -5.53 14.45
C THR A 27 -47.82 -6.02 13.02
N GLY A 28 -46.60 -5.93 12.49
CA GLY A 28 -46.25 -6.46 11.18
C GLY A 28 -46.45 -7.96 11.03
N LEU A 29 -46.11 -8.73 12.05
CA LEU A 29 -46.30 -10.19 12.06
C LEU A 29 -47.79 -10.56 12.08
N HIS A 30 -48.59 -9.83 12.86
CA HIS A 30 -50.04 -9.98 12.86
C HIS A 30 -50.66 -9.66 11.49
N ALA A 31 -50.23 -8.57 10.85
CA ALA A 31 -50.68 -8.18 9.51
C ALA A 31 -50.30 -9.21 8.42
N ARG A 32 -49.13 -9.84 8.54
CA ARG A 32 -48.75 -10.93 7.62
C ARG A 32 -49.62 -12.16 7.81
N PHE A 33 -49.91 -12.53 9.05
CA PHE A 33 -50.77 -13.68 9.34
C PHE A 33 -52.21 -13.46 8.88
N SER A 34 -52.77 -12.27 9.10
CA SER A 34 -54.12 -11.94 8.62
C SER A 34 -54.20 -11.91 7.09
N ALA A 35 -53.17 -11.38 6.40
CA ALA A 35 -53.11 -11.39 4.94
C ALA A 35 -53.01 -12.81 4.35
N VAL A 36 -52.39 -13.76 5.08
CA VAL A 36 -52.37 -15.18 4.68
C VAL A 36 -53.75 -15.83 4.85
N LEU A 37 -54.53 -15.44 5.86
CA LEU A 37 -55.89 -15.94 6.03
C LEU A 37 -56.85 -15.42 4.94
N ASP A 38 -56.59 -14.23 4.37
CA ASP A 38 -57.39 -13.62 3.29
C ASP A 38 -56.94 -14.02 1.87
N LEU A 39 -56.07 -15.03 1.72
CA LEU A 39 -55.61 -15.51 0.41
C LEU A 39 -56.76 -15.84 -0.57
N PRO A 40 -57.89 -16.47 -0.17
CA PRO A 40 -59.00 -16.72 -1.09
C PRO A 40 -59.58 -15.44 -1.70
N GLY A 41 -59.69 -14.38 -0.91
CA GLY A 41 -60.14 -13.05 -1.35
C GLY A 41 -59.14 -12.39 -2.29
N GLU A 42 -57.85 -12.48 -1.98
CA GLU A 42 -56.80 -11.97 -2.87
C GLU A 42 -56.74 -12.70 -4.22
N PHE A 43 -56.96 -14.02 -4.25
CA PHE A 43 -57.06 -14.80 -5.50
C PHE A 43 -58.28 -14.37 -6.33
N ALA A 44 -59.42 -14.09 -5.68
CA ALA A 44 -60.60 -13.56 -6.36
C ALA A 44 -60.32 -12.18 -6.97
N ASN A 45 -59.62 -11.30 -6.24
CA ASN A 45 -59.22 -9.98 -6.73
C ASN A 45 -58.26 -10.06 -7.92
N LEU A 46 -57.27 -10.95 -7.87
CA LEU A 46 -56.35 -11.22 -8.98
C LEU A 46 -57.10 -11.73 -10.22
N ARG A 47 -58.07 -12.65 -10.03
CA ARG A 47 -58.91 -13.16 -11.11
C ARG A 47 -59.78 -12.05 -11.73
N ASN A 48 -60.34 -11.16 -10.90
CA ASN A 48 -61.13 -10.02 -11.36
C ASN A 48 -60.28 -9.01 -12.14
N SER A 49 -59.07 -8.72 -11.68
CA SER A 49 -58.07 -7.87 -12.37
C SER A 49 -57.67 -8.43 -13.75
N MET A 50 -57.58 -9.76 -13.87
CA MET A 50 -57.37 -10.43 -15.15
C MET A 50 -58.61 -10.36 -16.07
N ALA A 51 -59.80 -10.52 -15.51
CA ALA A 51 -61.06 -10.45 -16.25
C ALA A 51 -61.34 -9.06 -16.83
N THR A 52 -61.05 -7.98 -16.09
CA THR A 52 -61.20 -6.60 -16.59
C THR A 52 -60.31 -6.28 -17.78
N THR A 53 -59.17 -6.98 -17.89
CA THR A 53 -58.22 -6.84 -19.01
C THR A 53 -58.49 -7.89 -20.11
N SER A 54 -59.59 -8.65 -20.04
CA SER A 54 -59.91 -9.76 -20.96
C SER A 54 -58.80 -10.79 -21.14
N THR A 55 -57.90 -10.92 -20.16
CA THR A 55 -56.70 -11.76 -20.25
C THR A 55 -56.92 -13.04 -19.45
N SER A 56 -56.84 -14.21 -20.09
CA SER A 56 -56.88 -15.48 -19.36
C SER A 56 -55.51 -15.82 -18.74
N PRO A 57 -55.46 -16.43 -17.54
CA PRO A 57 -54.19 -16.79 -16.90
C PRO A 57 -53.37 -17.78 -17.74
N LEU A 58 -54.04 -18.70 -18.44
CA LEU A 58 -53.40 -19.65 -19.34
C LEU A 58 -52.76 -18.95 -20.54
N PHE A 59 -53.45 -17.98 -21.14
CA PHE A 59 -52.89 -17.18 -22.23
C PHE A 59 -51.69 -16.36 -21.76
N LEU A 60 -51.75 -15.76 -20.57
CA LEU A 60 -50.63 -15.02 -20.01
C LEU A 60 -49.41 -15.92 -19.79
N CYS A 61 -49.60 -17.10 -19.19
CA CYS A 61 -48.53 -18.08 -19.02
C CYS A 61 -47.93 -18.50 -20.36
N PHE A 62 -48.77 -18.80 -21.35
CA PHE A 62 -48.33 -19.14 -22.70
C PHE A 62 -47.53 -18.01 -23.36
N ALA A 63 -48.04 -16.78 -23.30
CA ALA A 63 -47.38 -15.60 -23.87
C ALA A 63 -46.04 -15.32 -23.19
N VAL A 64 -45.95 -15.48 -21.86
CA VAL A 64 -44.68 -15.38 -21.11
C VAL A 64 -43.70 -16.44 -21.58
N VAL A 65 -44.11 -17.71 -21.64
CA VAL A 65 -43.24 -18.82 -22.11
C VAL A 65 -42.77 -18.58 -23.54
N LEU A 66 -43.65 -18.14 -24.43
CA LEU A 66 -43.33 -17.83 -25.83
C LEU A 66 -42.32 -16.68 -25.93
N VAL A 67 -42.52 -15.58 -25.21
CA VAL A 67 -41.60 -14.45 -25.22
C VAL A 67 -40.25 -14.81 -24.62
N VAL A 68 -40.22 -15.56 -23.52
CA VAL A 68 -38.99 -16.05 -22.89
C VAL A 68 -38.23 -16.98 -23.83
N THR A 69 -38.91 -17.92 -24.48
CA THR A 69 -38.29 -18.88 -25.42
C THR A 69 -37.76 -18.19 -26.68
N LEU A 70 -38.48 -17.21 -27.25
CA LEU A 70 -38.00 -16.41 -28.37
C LEU A 70 -36.78 -15.56 -27.99
N THR A 71 -36.83 -14.87 -26.84
CA THR A 71 -35.72 -14.06 -26.34
C THR A 71 -34.48 -14.91 -26.02
N ALA A 72 -34.67 -16.06 -25.37
CA ALA A 72 -33.59 -16.99 -25.07
C ALA A 72 -33.02 -17.66 -26.33
N GLY A 73 -33.90 -18.08 -27.24
CA GLY A 73 -33.53 -18.74 -28.50
C GLY A 73 -32.71 -17.81 -29.40
N THR A 74 -33.16 -16.58 -29.60
CA THR A 74 -32.41 -15.56 -30.36
C THR A 74 -31.02 -15.31 -29.75
N PHE A 75 -30.92 -15.16 -28.44
CA PHE A 75 -29.63 -15.02 -27.76
C PHE A 75 -28.71 -16.24 -27.97
N LEU A 76 -29.21 -17.46 -27.79
CA LEU A 76 -28.43 -18.69 -27.90
C LEU A 76 -27.93 -18.92 -29.33
N VAL A 77 -28.76 -18.69 -30.34
CA VAL A 77 -28.39 -18.82 -31.76
C VAL A 77 -27.32 -17.81 -32.12
N LEU A 78 -27.53 -16.53 -31.81
CA LEU A 78 -26.54 -15.47 -32.08
C LEU A 78 -25.23 -15.71 -31.33
N ALA A 79 -25.30 -16.07 -30.05
CA ALA A 79 -24.11 -16.35 -29.24
C ALA A 79 -23.31 -17.54 -29.80
N ARG A 80 -23.98 -18.59 -30.29
CA ARG A 80 -23.35 -19.76 -30.93
C ARG A 80 -22.72 -19.39 -32.27
N GLN A 81 -23.45 -18.67 -33.11
CA GLN A 81 -22.99 -18.26 -34.44
C GLN A 81 -21.76 -17.35 -34.35
N MET A 82 -21.77 -16.38 -33.43
CA MET A 82 -20.62 -15.49 -33.19
C MET A 82 -19.38 -16.23 -32.69
N THR A 83 -19.53 -17.29 -31.89
CA THR A 83 -18.39 -18.12 -31.48
C THR A 83 -17.79 -18.95 -32.62
N ILE A 84 -18.61 -19.38 -33.58
CA ILE A 84 -18.16 -20.15 -34.76
C ILE A 84 -17.42 -19.23 -35.72
N TRP A 85 -17.95 -18.03 -35.97
CA TRP A 85 -17.37 -17.08 -36.91
C TRP A 85 -16.07 -16.43 -36.44
N ASN A 86 -15.82 -16.38 -35.12
CA ASN A 86 -14.69 -15.61 -34.59
C ASN A 86 -13.92 -16.32 -33.44
N PRO A 87 -13.37 -17.53 -33.69
CA PRO A 87 -12.75 -18.37 -32.66
C PRO A 87 -11.47 -17.77 -32.05
N ALA A 88 -10.73 -16.95 -32.82
CA ALA A 88 -9.45 -16.35 -32.43
C ALA A 88 -9.56 -14.95 -31.79
N SER A 89 -10.77 -14.39 -31.64
CA SER A 89 -10.95 -13.01 -31.18
C SER A 89 -10.45 -12.78 -29.75
N ALA A 90 -9.83 -11.62 -29.49
CA ALA A 90 -9.40 -11.19 -28.16
C ALA A 90 -10.60 -11.14 -27.18
N GLY A 91 -10.37 -11.36 -25.89
CA GLY A 91 -11.44 -11.50 -24.88
C GLY A 91 -12.44 -10.33 -24.85
N TRP A 92 -11.97 -9.10 -25.08
CA TRP A 92 -12.84 -7.91 -25.17
C TRP A 92 -13.75 -7.90 -26.42
N ARG A 93 -13.27 -8.39 -27.56
CA ARG A 93 -14.09 -8.54 -28.77
C ARG A 93 -15.21 -9.57 -28.57
N ARG A 94 -14.93 -10.69 -27.89
CA ARG A 94 -15.96 -11.69 -27.53
C ARG A 94 -17.02 -11.13 -26.60
N PHE A 95 -16.61 -10.28 -25.66
CA PHE A 95 -17.52 -9.57 -24.77
C PHE A 95 -18.45 -8.64 -25.55
N GLY A 96 -17.89 -7.78 -26.43
CA GLY A 96 -18.69 -6.86 -27.25
C GLY A 96 -19.70 -7.58 -28.16
N LEU A 97 -19.28 -8.67 -28.80
CA LEU A 97 -20.17 -9.49 -29.63
C LEU A 97 -21.34 -10.08 -28.84
N ARG A 98 -21.09 -10.64 -27.64
CA ARG A 98 -22.16 -11.19 -26.80
C ARG A 98 -23.08 -10.12 -26.23
N ALA A 99 -22.57 -8.94 -25.94
CA ALA A 99 -23.40 -7.80 -25.54
C ALA A 99 -24.33 -7.36 -26.69
N ALA A 100 -23.82 -7.31 -27.93
CA ALA A 100 -24.63 -7.03 -29.11
C ALA A 100 -25.73 -8.08 -29.33
N ALA A 101 -25.40 -9.38 -29.21
CA ALA A 101 -26.38 -10.46 -29.27
C ALA A 101 -27.49 -10.32 -28.21
N MET A 102 -27.12 -9.88 -27.00
CA MET A 102 -28.06 -9.60 -25.92
C MET A 102 -28.99 -8.43 -26.26
N GLY A 103 -28.47 -7.37 -26.87
CA GLY A 103 -29.26 -6.23 -27.34
C GLY A 103 -30.26 -6.60 -28.44
N VAL A 104 -29.85 -7.45 -29.39
CA VAL A 104 -30.74 -7.98 -30.43
C VAL A 104 -31.83 -8.87 -29.84
N ALA A 105 -31.48 -9.74 -28.88
CA ALA A 105 -32.46 -10.57 -28.18
C ALA A 105 -33.48 -9.74 -27.39
N LEU A 106 -33.03 -8.67 -26.72
CA LEU A 106 -33.90 -7.71 -26.02
C LEU A 106 -34.88 -7.06 -26.99
N ALA A 107 -34.39 -6.55 -28.13
CA ALA A 107 -35.23 -5.92 -29.15
C ALA A 107 -36.26 -6.90 -29.72
N ALA A 108 -35.83 -8.11 -30.07
CA ALA A 108 -36.71 -9.17 -30.58
C ALA A 108 -37.79 -9.56 -29.56
N GLY A 109 -37.43 -9.70 -28.28
CA GLY A 109 -38.37 -9.98 -27.20
C GLY A 109 -39.38 -8.86 -26.97
N VAL A 110 -38.94 -7.59 -27.03
CA VAL A 110 -39.84 -6.42 -26.90
C VAL A 110 -40.82 -6.34 -28.08
N VAL A 111 -40.37 -6.60 -29.30
CA VAL A 111 -41.22 -6.66 -30.49
C VAL A 111 -42.23 -7.80 -30.38
N ALA A 112 -41.79 -8.99 -29.96
CA ALA A 112 -42.69 -10.12 -29.72
C ALA A 112 -43.75 -9.81 -28.64
N ALA A 113 -43.35 -9.17 -27.53
CA ALA A 113 -44.28 -8.75 -26.48
C ALA A 113 -45.34 -7.76 -26.99
N TRP A 114 -44.93 -6.82 -27.85
CA TRP A 114 -45.83 -5.84 -28.46
C TRP A 114 -46.81 -6.47 -29.45
N LEU A 115 -46.37 -7.47 -30.23
CA LEU A 115 -47.22 -8.21 -31.17
C LEU A 115 -48.26 -9.11 -30.46
N LEU A 116 -47.89 -9.67 -29.31
CA LEU A 116 -48.73 -10.66 -28.61
C LEU A 116 -49.85 -10.04 -27.76
N THR A 117 -49.68 -8.81 -27.27
CA THR A 117 -50.62 -8.22 -26.31
C THR A 117 -50.82 -6.72 -26.50
N PRO A 118 -52.06 -6.22 -26.35
CA PRO A 118 -52.33 -4.79 -26.41
C PRO A 118 -51.70 -4.04 -25.22
N PRO A 119 -51.57 -2.70 -25.30
CA PRO A 119 -51.04 -1.88 -24.21
C PRO A 119 -51.83 -2.07 -22.91
N GLY A 120 -51.13 -2.37 -21.81
CA GLY A 120 -51.75 -2.59 -20.50
C GLY A 120 -50.88 -3.41 -19.55
N PRO A 121 -51.46 -3.93 -18.45
CA PRO A 121 -50.82 -4.92 -17.56
C PRO A 121 -50.18 -6.13 -18.27
N PRO A 122 -50.78 -6.75 -19.32
CA PRO A 122 -50.16 -7.90 -20.00
C PRO A 122 -48.88 -7.52 -20.74
N LEU A 123 -48.86 -6.38 -21.44
CA LEU A 123 -47.64 -5.90 -22.12
C LEU A 123 -46.52 -5.56 -21.12
N ARG A 124 -46.85 -4.94 -19.98
CA ARG A 124 -45.87 -4.68 -18.90
C ARG A 124 -45.29 -5.98 -18.34
N THR A 125 -46.14 -7.00 -18.19
CA THR A 125 -45.73 -8.34 -17.75
C THR A 125 -44.76 -8.97 -18.74
N LEU A 126 -45.09 -9.00 -20.04
CA LEU A 126 -44.21 -9.57 -21.06
C LEU A 126 -42.87 -8.83 -21.14
N ARG A 127 -42.87 -7.49 -21.14
CA ARG A 127 -41.64 -6.69 -21.14
C ARG A 127 -40.74 -6.99 -19.94
N LEU A 128 -41.34 -7.17 -18.75
CA LEU A 128 -40.60 -7.55 -17.55
C LEU A 128 -39.90 -8.90 -17.75
N TRP A 129 -40.59 -9.91 -18.29
CA TRP A 129 -40.01 -11.23 -18.55
C TRP A 129 -38.92 -11.21 -19.64
N VAL A 130 -39.03 -10.36 -20.65
CA VAL A 130 -37.94 -10.12 -21.63
C VAL A 130 -36.69 -9.60 -20.91
N VAL A 131 -36.83 -8.53 -20.12
CA VAL A 131 -35.71 -7.91 -19.39
C VAL A 131 -35.08 -8.91 -18.42
N VAL A 132 -35.91 -9.65 -17.67
CA VAL A 132 -35.46 -10.68 -16.73
C VAL A 132 -34.67 -11.77 -17.45
N THR A 133 -35.15 -12.24 -18.60
CA THR A 133 -34.46 -13.26 -19.41
C THR A 133 -33.07 -12.78 -19.81
N VAL A 134 -32.98 -11.54 -20.32
CA VAL A 134 -31.71 -10.91 -20.69
C VAL A 134 -30.79 -10.77 -19.47
N VAL A 135 -31.30 -10.30 -18.34
CA VAL A 135 -30.52 -10.15 -17.09
C VAL A 135 -29.98 -11.51 -16.62
N VAL A 136 -30.76 -12.58 -16.66
CA VAL A 136 -30.30 -13.94 -16.31
C VAL A 136 -29.14 -14.36 -17.20
N PHE A 137 -29.21 -14.12 -18.51
CA PHE A 137 -28.11 -14.43 -19.43
C PHE A 137 -26.87 -13.54 -19.21
N VAL A 138 -27.04 -12.26 -18.88
CA VAL A 138 -25.94 -11.36 -18.50
C VAL A 138 -25.23 -11.93 -17.27
N VAL A 139 -25.98 -12.22 -16.20
CA VAL A 139 -25.40 -12.68 -14.94
C VAL A 139 -24.77 -14.08 -15.10
N PHE A 140 -25.39 -14.98 -15.87
CA PHE A 140 -24.81 -16.26 -16.27
C PHE A 140 -23.46 -16.09 -16.94
N TYR A 141 -23.40 -15.23 -17.95
CA TYR A 141 -22.19 -15.00 -18.72
C TYR A 141 -21.08 -14.40 -17.86
N LEU A 142 -21.39 -13.36 -17.06
CA LEU A 142 -20.43 -12.72 -16.16
C LEU A 142 -19.90 -13.69 -15.11
N THR A 143 -20.78 -14.46 -14.46
CA THR A 143 -20.41 -15.47 -13.45
C THR A 143 -19.44 -16.49 -14.06
N ARG A 144 -19.75 -16.98 -15.27
CA ARG A 144 -18.89 -17.93 -15.99
C ARG A 144 -17.55 -17.31 -16.38
N VAL A 145 -17.52 -16.08 -16.88
CA VAL A 145 -16.28 -15.38 -17.25
C VAL A 145 -15.39 -15.19 -16.02
N ILE A 146 -15.94 -14.71 -14.90
CA ILE A 146 -15.19 -14.46 -13.67
C ILE A 146 -14.60 -15.76 -13.11
N LEU A 147 -15.41 -16.81 -12.99
CA LEU A 147 -14.96 -18.11 -12.48
C LEU A 147 -13.93 -18.78 -13.39
N THR A 148 -14.08 -18.67 -14.71
CA THR A 148 -13.12 -19.24 -15.67
C THR A 148 -11.85 -18.41 -15.80
N ALA A 149 -11.90 -17.09 -15.63
CA ALA A 149 -10.73 -16.23 -15.60
C ALA A 149 -9.93 -16.34 -14.28
N SER A 150 -10.59 -16.80 -13.21
CA SER A 150 -9.97 -17.17 -11.92
C SER A 150 -9.09 -18.45 -12.01
N ARG A 151 -9.12 -19.18 -13.13
CA ARG A 151 -8.31 -20.39 -13.37
C ARG A 151 -6.81 -20.11 -13.13
N ARG A 152 -6.17 -20.97 -12.34
CA ARG A 152 -4.71 -20.96 -12.22
C ARG A 152 -4.09 -21.61 -13.47
N PRO A 153 -3.06 -21.00 -14.09
CA PRO A 153 -2.40 -21.59 -15.26
C PRO A 153 -1.76 -22.96 -14.94
N GLU A 154 -1.34 -23.17 -13.68
CA GLU A 154 -0.64 -24.37 -13.21
C GLU A 154 -1.50 -25.63 -13.07
N PHE A 155 -2.84 -25.52 -13.01
CA PHE A 155 -3.72 -26.67 -12.74
C PHE A 155 -4.80 -26.84 -13.82
N ARG A 156 -4.36 -27.14 -15.05
CA ARG A 156 -5.24 -27.35 -16.23
C ARG A 156 -6.23 -28.51 -16.04
N HIS A 157 -5.94 -29.50 -15.17
CA HIS A 157 -6.76 -30.69 -14.94
C HIS A 157 -7.82 -30.57 -13.81
N ARG A 158 -7.85 -29.49 -13.02
CA ARG A 158 -8.92 -29.23 -12.01
C ARG A 158 -10.11 -28.42 -12.56
N SER A 159 -10.23 -28.33 -13.89
CA SER A 159 -11.20 -27.47 -14.60
C SER A 159 -12.66 -27.86 -14.42
N LEU A 160 -12.95 -29.13 -14.17
CA LEU A 160 -14.33 -29.66 -14.07
C LEU A 160 -15.08 -29.13 -12.84
N HIS A 161 -14.40 -29.02 -11.70
CA HIS A 161 -15.05 -28.59 -10.45
C HIS A 161 -15.42 -27.09 -10.48
N MET A 162 -14.64 -26.25 -11.15
CA MET A 162 -14.99 -24.83 -11.33
C MET A 162 -16.11 -24.64 -12.35
N LEU A 163 -16.20 -25.51 -13.36
CA LEU A 163 -17.34 -25.50 -14.28
C LEU A 163 -18.63 -25.93 -13.58
N ALA A 164 -18.56 -26.96 -12.74
CA ALA A 164 -19.68 -27.43 -11.92
C ALA A 164 -20.18 -26.34 -10.97
N LEU A 165 -19.27 -25.66 -10.25
CA LEU A 165 -19.62 -24.50 -9.41
C LEU A 165 -20.30 -23.39 -10.23
N SER A 166 -19.77 -23.05 -11.40
CA SER A 166 -20.35 -22.03 -12.28
C SER A 166 -21.75 -22.39 -12.74
N HIS A 167 -21.99 -23.66 -13.04
CA HIS A 167 -23.28 -24.16 -13.47
C HIS A 167 -24.30 -24.14 -12.32
N ASP A 168 -23.93 -24.69 -11.16
CA ASP A 168 -24.78 -24.74 -9.97
C ASP A 168 -25.18 -23.33 -9.51
N LEU A 169 -24.24 -22.38 -9.47
CA LEU A 169 -24.53 -20.98 -9.11
C LEU A 169 -25.43 -20.28 -10.13
N SER A 170 -25.22 -20.57 -11.41
CA SER A 170 -26.01 -19.99 -12.48
C SER A 170 -27.48 -20.41 -12.41
N ILE A 171 -27.74 -21.68 -12.10
CA ILE A 171 -29.10 -22.20 -11.93
C ILE A 171 -29.79 -21.46 -10.79
N ILE A 172 -29.11 -21.26 -9.66
CA ILE A 172 -29.71 -20.64 -8.49
C ILE A 172 -29.94 -19.14 -8.69
N ILE A 173 -29.02 -18.44 -9.34
CA ILE A 173 -29.22 -17.04 -9.69
C ILE A 173 -30.40 -16.90 -10.66
N GLY A 174 -30.52 -17.82 -11.63
CA GLY A 174 -31.68 -17.92 -12.51
C GLY A 174 -32.98 -18.09 -11.71
N TRP A 175 -33.02 -19.05 -10.78
CA TRP A 175 -34.16 -19.29 -9.89
C TRP A 175 -34.53 -18.04 -9.08
N ALA A 176 -33.56 -17.38 -8.44
CA ALA A 176 -33.79 -16.17 -7.66
C ALA A 176 -34.32 -15.01 -8.52
N THR A 177 -33.80 -14.84 -9.74
CA THR A 177 -34.23 -13.77 -10.66
C THR A 177 -35.64 -14.03 -11.19
N ILE A 178 -35.97 -15.29 -11.51
CA ILE A 178 -37.34 -15.72 -11.85
C ILE A 178 -38.28 -15.42 -10.70
N GLY A 179 -37.84 -15.64 -9.46
CA GLY A 179 -38.63 -15.32 -8.27
C GLY A 179 -38.95 -13.85 -8.11
N VAL A 180 -37.97 -12.97 -8.32
CA VAL A 180 -38.19 -11.52 -8.33
C VAL A 180 -39.16 -11.13 -9.44
N ALA A 181 -39.04 -11.74 -10.62
CA ALA A 181 -39.94 -11.50 -11.74
C ALA A 181 -41.38 -11.90 -11.42
N LEU A 182 -41.57 -13.06 -10.78
CA LEU A 182 -42.88 -13.56 -10.38
C LEU A 182 -43.57 -12.63 -9.37
N VAL A 183 -42.84 -12.18 -8.35
CA VAL A 183 -43.38 -11.21 -7.36
C VAL A 183 -43.73 -9.88 -8.04
N ALA A 184 -42.88 -9.40 -8.96
CA ALA A 184 -43.15 -8.18 -9.71
C ALA A 184 -44.36 -8.33 -10.65
N THR A 185 -44.57 -9.52 -11.25
CA THR A 185 -45.81 -9.78 -12.00
C THR A 185 -47.04 -9.72 -11.11
N LEU A 186 -47.02 -10.36 -9.93
CA LEU A 186 -48.13 -10.26 -8.99
C LEU A 186 -48.43 -8.79 -8.63
N GLN A 187 -47.40 -7.95 -8.49
CA GLN A 187 -47.56 -6.52 -8.25
C GLN A 187 -48.19 -5.76 -9.44
N ILE A 188 -47.82 -6.09 -10.69
CA ILE A 188 -48.42 -5.49 -11.90
C ILE A 188 -49.92 -5.79 -11.98
N TRP A 189 -50.33 -6.98 -11.54
CA TRP A 189 -51.73 -7.43 -11.56
C TRP A 189 -52.53 -7.05 -10.31
N GLY A 190 -51.93 -6.29 -9.38
CA GLY A 190 -52.61 -5.81 -8.18
C GLY A 190 -52.89 -6.89 -7.13
N ALA A 191 -52.09 -7.96 -7.10
CA ALA A 191 -52.18 -8.97 -6.06
C ALA A 191 -52.01 -8.34 -4.66
N GLY A 192 -52.79 -8.83 -3.70
CA GLY A 192 -52.71 -8.34 -2.33
C GLY A 192 -51.37 -8.65 -1.66
N PRO A 193 -51.12 -8.06 -0.47
CA PRO A 193 -49.89 -8.25 0.28
C PRO A 193 -49.64 -9.71 0.69
N GLY A 194 -50.67 -10.50 0.97
CA GLY A 194 -50.53 -11.89 1.44
C GLY A 194 -49.96 -12.82 0.36
N LEU A 195 -50.53 -12.78 -0.85
CA LEU A 195 -50.09 -13.58 -1.99
C LEU A 195 -48.67 -13.20 -2.43
N ARG A 196 -48.34 -11.90 -2.40
CA ARG A 196 -46.99 -11.41 -2.70
C ARG A 196 -45.98 -11.86 -1.65
N ASP A 197 -46.33 -11.80 -0.37
CA ASP A 197 -45.45 -12.22 0.72
C ASP A 197 -45.21 -13.73 0.72
N LEU A 198 -46.25 -14.55 0.57
CA LEU A 198 -46.14 -16.01 0.50
C LEU A 198 -45.28 -16.43 -0.69
N THR A 199 -45.51 -15.83 -1.87
CA THR A 199 -44.70 -16.09 -3.07
C THR A 199 -43.24 -15.69 -2.84
N ARG A 200 -43.00 -14.53 -2.24
CA ARG A 200 -41.65 -14.02 -1.99
C ARG A 200 -40.88 -14.87 -0.99
N THR A 201 -41.53 -15.34 0.06
CA THR A 201 -40.88 -16.01 1.20
C THR A 201 -40.81 -17.53 1.02
N VAL A 202 -41.96 -18.17 0.81
CA VAL A 202 -42.08 -19.63 0.72
C VAL A 202 -41.58 -20.15 -0.63
N LEU A 203 -42.02 -19.54 -1.73
CA LEU A 203 -41.69 -20.05 -3.06
C LEU A 203 -40.29 -19.62 -3.53
N MET A 204 -39.82 -18.44 -3.10
CA MET A 204 -38.59 -17.84 -3.64
C MET A 204 -37.44 -17.74 -2.64
N ALA A 205 -37.63 -17.06 -1.50
CA ALA A 205 -36.54 -16.85 -0.56
C ALA A 205 -36.04 -18.18 0.02
N ILE A 206 -36.89 -18.98 0.68
CA ILE A 206 -36.45 -20.21 1.36
C ILE A 206 -35.70 -21.16 0.39
N PRO A 207 -36.24 -21.52 -0.80
CA PRO A 207 -35.52 -22.39 -1.73
C PRO A 207 -34.22 -21.77 -2.25
N SER A 208 -34.20 -20.46 -2.57
CA SER A 208 -32.99 -19.82 -3.08
C SER A 208 -31.85 -19.82 -2.05
N TYR A 209 -32.11 -19.48 -0.79
CA TYR A 209 -31.11 -19.51 0.27
C TYR A 209 -30.64 -20.93 0.61
N LEU A 210 -31.55 -21.91 0.65
CA LEU A 210 -31.20 -23.32 0.88
C LEU A 210 -30.34 -23.87 -0.25
N LEU A 211 -30.69 -23.59 -1.51
CA LEU A 211 -29.91 -23.99 -2.67
C LEU A 211 -28.53 -23.32 -2.67
N LEU A 212 -28.45 -22.01 -2.35
CA LEU A 212 -27.17 -21.29 -2.22
C LEU A 212 -26.30 -21.91 -1.13
N ALA A 213 -26.85 -22.17 0.06
CA ALA A 213 -26.14 -22.81 1.16
C ALA A 213 -25.67 -24.22 0.77
N GLY A 214 -26.53 -24.99 0.08
CA GLY A 214 -26.21 -26.31 -0.45
C GLY A 214 -25.06 -26.27 -1.46
N VAL A 215 -25.04 -25.30 -2.37
CA VAL A 215 -23.96 -25.13 -3.36
C VAL A 215 -22.66 -24.68 -2.71
N VAL A 216 -22.71 -23.75 -1.78
CA VAL A 216 -21.54 -23.32 -0.98
C VAL A 216 -20.96 -24.51 -0.20
N TRP A 217 -21.83 -25.35 0.37
CA TRP A 217 -21.42 -26.55 1.11
C TRP A 217 -20.82 -27.62 0.19
N ARG A 218 -21.48 -27.92 -0.93
CA ARG A 218 -21.03 -28.89 -1.96
C ARG A 218 -19.66 -28.51 -2.51
N HIS A 219 -19.44 -27.21 -2.72
CA HIS A 219 -18.22 -26.67 -3.31
C HIS A 219 -17.28 -26.00 -2.29
N LYS A 220 -17.39 -26.35 -1.00
CA LYS A 220 -16.59 -25.73 0.07
C LYS A 220 -15.08 -25.77 -0.17
N ARG A 221 -14.59 -26.84 -0.81
CA ARG A 221 -13.16 -27.01 -1.14
C ARG A 221 -12.68 -26.07 -2.25
N THR A 222 -13.51 -25.82 -3.27
CA THR A 222 -13.14 -24.92 -4.38
C THR A 222 -13.20 -23.46 -3.94
N MET A 223 -14.20 -23.08 -3.14
CA MET A 223 -14.28 -21.73 -2.54
C MET A 223 -13.11 -21.48 -1.58
N ALA A 224 -12.79 -22.43 -0.71
CA ALA A 224 -11.62 -22.37 0.16
C ALA A 224 -10.31 -22.21 -0.63
N ALA A 225 -10.17 -22.94 -1.76
CA ALA A 225 -8.98 -22.86 -2.61
C ALA A 225 -8.81 -21.50 -3.30
N ALA A 226 -9.91 -20.80 -3.62
CA ALA A 226 -9.88 -19.45 -4.17
C ALA A 226 -9.34 -18.44 -3.15
N VAL A 227 -9.81 -18.52 -1.90
CA VAL A 227 -9.42 -17.63 -0.79
C VAL A 227 -7.99 -17.88 -0.31
N ALA A 228 -7.53 -19.14 -0.34
CA ALA A 228 -6.22 -19.54 0.19
C ALA A 228 -5.02 -18.91 -0.54
N GLY A 229 -5.19 -18.39 -1.76
CA GLY A 229 -4.12 -17.72 -2.52
C GLY A 229 -2.93 -18.62 -2.95
N PRO A 230 -1.89 -18.05 -3.59
CA PRO A 230 -0.68 -18.76 -4.00
C PRO A 230 0.14 -19.26 -2.81
N ARG A 231 0.93 -20.33 -2.99
CA ARG A 231 1.94 -20.76 -2.00
C ARG A 231 3.24 -19.95 -2.21
N PRO A 232 4.01 -19.66 -1.15
CA PRO A 232 3.76 -19.96 0.26
C PRO A 232 2.61 -19.12 0.85
N ARG A 233 1.84 -19.73 1.76
CA ARG A 233 0.64 -19.12 2.37
C ARG A 233 0.98 -18.58 3.75
N SER A 234 0.44 -17.42 4.12
CA SER A 234 0.49 -16.95 5.51
C SER A 234 -0.46 -17.76 6.40
N ASN A 235 -0.11 -17.93 7.68
CA ASN A 235 -0.89 -18.69 8.66
C ASN A 235 -2.34 -18.19 8.77
N TRP A 236 -2.53 -16.87 8.82
CA TRP A 236 -3.85 -16.22 8.80
C TRP A 236 -4.70 -16.60 7.59
N ARG A 237 -4.14 -16.54 6.38
CA ARG A 237 -4.86 -16.88 5.14
C ARG A 237 -5.28 -18.34 5.09
N SER A 238 -4.47 -19.23 5.67
CA SER A 238 -4.81 -20.65 5.76
C SER A 238 -6.03 -20.88 6.66
N ARG A 239 -6.12 -20.19 7.80
CA ARG A 239 -7.27 -20.25 8.72
C ARG A 239 -8.52 -19.68 8.04
N LEU A 240 -8.43 -18.47 7.48
CA LEU A 240 -9.55 -17.83 6.77
C LEU A 240 -10.12 -18.72 5.66
N SER A 241 -9.26 -19.38 4.88
CA SER A 241 -9.73 -20.25 3.79
C SER A 241 -10.56 -21.45 4.27
N ARG A 242 -10.30 -21.98 5.47
CA ARG A 242 -11.06 -23.11 6.03
C ARG A 242 -12.45 -22.67 6.50
N PHE A 243 -12.53 -21.49 7.12
CA PHE A 243 -13.78 -20.96 7.66
C PHE A 243 -14.64 -20.23 6.62
N TRP A 244 -14.08 -19.86 5.47
CA TRP A 244 -14.79 -19.07 4.46
C TRP A 244 -16.18 -19.62 4.07
N PRO A 245 -16.37 -20.91 3.77
CA PRO A 245 -17.70 -21.43 3.43
C PRO A 245 -18.71 -21.27 4.58
N ALA A 246 -18.27 -21.42 5.82
CA ALA A 246 -19.12 -21.20 7.00
C ALA A 246 -19.47 -19.72 7.18
N ILE A 247 -18.52 -18.80 6.93
CA ILE A 247 -18.77 -17.35 6.93
C ILE A 247 -19.82 -17.00 5.87
N VAL A 248 -19.71 -17.55 4.67
CA VAL A 248 -20.68 -17.32 3.58
C VAL A 248 -22.07 -17.83 3.99
N ILE A 249 -22.17 -19.04 4.54
CA ILE A 249 -23.45 -19.60 4.99
C ILE A 249 -24.04 -18.78 6.14
N GLY A 250 -23.23 -18.40 7.14
CA GLY A 250 -23.67 -17.55 8.24
C GLY A 250 -24.19 -16.20 7.75
N PHE A 251 -23.49 -15.59 6.78
CA PHE A 251 -23.95 -14.35 6.16
C PHE A 251 -25.24 -14.53 5.36
N LEU A 252 -25.43 -15.65 4.65
CA LEU A 252 -26.69 -15.98 3.97
C LEU A 252 -27.85 -16.09 4.96
N VAL A 253 -27.63 -16.71 6.12
CA VAL A 253 -28.65 -16.82 7.18
C VAL A 253 -29.00 -15.44 7.76
N ILE A 254 -27.99 -14.63 8.09
CA ILE A 254 -28.21 -13.24 8.55
C ILE A 254 -28.97 -12.45 7.49
N THR A 255 -28.61 -12.63 6.21
CA THR A 255 -29.24 -11.93 5.10
C THR A 255 -30.71 -12.33 4.94
N PHE A 256 -31.00 -13.62 5.07
CA PHE A 256 -32.36 -14.14 5.08
C PHE A 256 -33.15 -13.56 6.24
N ILE A 257 -32.67 -13.70 7.48
CA ILE A 257 -33.34 -13.21 8.69
C ILE A 257 -33.65 -11.71 8.55
N SER A 258 -32.65 -10.90 8.22
CA SER A 258 -32.84 -9.45 8.09
C SER A 258 -33.79 -9.09 6.94
N SER A 259 -33.78 -9.83 5.83
CA SER A 259 -34.77 -9.64 4.76
C SER A 259 -36.20 -9.96 5.21
N GLN A 260 -36.38 -10.98 6.07
CA GLN A 260 -37.68 -11.32 6.65
C GLN A 260 -38.12 -10.28 7.67
N THR A 261 -37.21 -9.79 8.52
CA THR A 261 -37.49 -8.73 9.48
C THR A 261 -37.92 -7.44 8.78
N ALA A 262 -37.21 -7.03 7.73
CA ALA A 262 -37.54 -5.85 6.94
C ALA A 262 -38.91 -5.97 6.24
N LEU A 263 -39.24 -7.17 5.75
CA LEU A 263 -40.57 -7.47 5.21
C LEU A 263 -41.66 -7.34 6.27
N THR A 264 -41.43 -7.89 7.46
CA THR A 264 -42.38 -7.81 8.58
C THR A 264 -42.61 -6.38 9.03
N LEU A 265 -41.57 -5.54 9.06
CA LEU A 265 -41.67 -4.12 9.42
C LEU A 265 -42.32 -3.24 8.33
N GLY A 266 -42.81 -3.82 7.22
CA GLY A 266 -43.43 -3.07 6.13
C GLY A 266 -42.46 -2.27 5.26
N ALA A 267 -41.14 -2.47 5.43
CA ALA A 267 -40.07 -1.84 4.67
C ALA A 267 -39.30 -2.89 3.84
N PRO A 268 -39.94 -3.52 2.85
CA PRO A 268 -39.33 -4.60 2.07
C PRO A 268 -38.04 -4.14 1.38
N LEU A 269 -36.93 -4.82 1.65
CA LEU A 269 -35.71 -4.67 0.86
C LEU A 269 -36.00 -4.89 -0.63
N PRO A 270 -35.39 -4.13 -1.55
CA PRO A 270 -35.46 -4.44 -2.98
C PRO A 270 -35.00 -5.89 -3.23
N GLY A 271 -35.76 -6.69 -3.98
CA GLY A 271 -35.38 -8.10 -4.25
C GLY A 271 -34.01 -8.24 -4.95
N SER A 272 -33.61 -7.22 -5.70
CA SER A 272 -32.28 -7.11 -6.31
C SER A 272 -31.16 -6.94 -5.27
N ALA A 273 -31.42 -6.33 -4.12
CA ALA A 273 -30.42 -6.12 -3.07
C ALA A 273 -29.87 -7.45 -2.54
N VAL A 274 -30.76 -8.41 -2.26
CA VAL A 274 -30.41 -9.75 -1.79
C VAL A 274 -29.56 -10.50 -2.82
N ILE A 275 -29.93 -10.43 -4.10
CA ILE A 275 -29.18 -11.11 -5.16
C ILE A 275 -27.79 -10.49 -5.30
N VAL A 276 -27.68 -9.16 -5.21
CA VAL A 276 -26.41 -8.45 -5.32
C VAL A 276 -25.49 -8.76 -4.13
N THR A 277 -25.98 -8.82 -2.90
CA THR A 277 -25.16 -9.17 -1.72
C THR A 277 -24.60 -10.59 -1.83
N VAL A 278 -25.45 -11.54 -2.20
CA VAL A 278 -25.07 -12.94 -2.42
C VAL A 278 -24.04 -13.06 -3.53
N LEU A 279 -24.31 -12.44 -4.69
CA LEU A 279 -23.41 -12.46 -5.84
C LEU A 279 -22.07 -11.86 -5.47
N MET A 280 -22.06 -10.73 -4.77
CA MET A 280 -20.83 -10.06 -4.39
C MET A 280 -20.01 -10.90 -3.42
N LEU A 281 -20.61 -11.50 -2.39
CA LEU A 281 -19.89 -12.35 -1.44
C LEU A 281 -19.29 -13.61 -2.09
N LEU A 282 -20.02 -14.22 -3.03
CA LEU A 282 -19.55 -15.42 -3.75
C LEU A 282 -18.50 -15.10 -4.80
N LEU A 283 -18.64 -14.01 -5.55
CA LEU A 283 -17.75 -13.68 -6.67
C LEU A 283 -16.50 -12.91 -6.25
N THR A 284 -16.51 -12.17 -5.13
CA THR A 284 -15.37 -11.38 -4.64
C THR A 284 -14.05 -12.16 -4.57
N PRO A 285 -13.95 -13.36 -3.97
CA PRO A 285 -12.68 -14.10 -3.93
C PRO A 285 -12.19 -14.54 -5.33
N HIS A 286 -13.11 -14.72 -6.28
CA HIS A 286 -12.77 -15.08 -7.65
C HIS A 286 -12.36 -13.88 -8.49
N LEU A 287 -13.03 -12.74 -8.33
CA LEU A 287 -12.64 -11.43 -8.88
C LEU A 287 -11.24 -11.06 -8.39
N ASP A 288 -10.99 -11.21 -7.09
CA ASP A 288 -9.70 -10.97 -6.45
C ASP A 288 -8.58 -11.82 -7.07
N ALA A 289 -8.85 -13.10 -7.33
CA ALA A 289 -7.91 -13.99 -8.01
C ALA A 289 -7.71 -13.62 -9.50
N MET A 290 -8.77 -13.24 -10.21
CA MET A 290 -8.71 -12.83 -11.61
C MET A 290 -7.84 -11.57 -11.78
N ILE A 291 -8.10 -10.53 -10.98
CA ILE A 291 -7.35 -9.25 -11.01
C ILE A 291 -5.89 -9.51 -10.64
N ARG A 292 -5.62 -10.37 -9.66
CA ARG A 292 -4.26 -10.76 -9.28
C ARG A 292 -3.51 -11.41 -10.45
N ASN A 293 -4.16 -12.32 -11.18
CA ASN A 293 -3.57 -13.00 -12.33
C ASN A 293 -3.37 -12.02 -13.51
N TRP A 294 -4.23 -11.02 -13.66
CA TRP A 294 -4.06 -9.95 -14.63
C TRP A 294 -2.90 -9.01 -14.26
N ALA A 295 -2.83 -8.54 -13.01
CA ALA A 295 -1.79 -7.64 -12.52
C ALA A 295 -0.40 -8.28 -12.62
N ARG A 296 -0.26 -9.58 -12.28
CA ARG A 296 1.04 -10.29 -12.35
C ARG A 296 1.58 -10.46 -13.77
N ARG A 297 0.72 -10.57 -14.79
CA ARG A 297 1.13 -10.84 -16.18
C ARG A 297 1.96 -9.73 -16.83
N LYS A 298 2.01 -8.53 -16.26
CA LYS A 298 2.78 -7.38 -16.80
C LYS A 298 3.74 -6.72 -15.80
N LEU A 299 3.95 -7.31 -14.61
CA LEU A 299 4.81 -6.75 -13.57
C LEU A 299 6.29 -7.22 -13.65
N GLN A 300 6.62 -8.08 -14.61
CA GLN A 300 7.97 -8.61 -14.82
C GLN A 300 8.77 -7.86 -15.92
N ALA A 301 8.17 -6.87 -16.58
CA ALA A 301 8.88 -6.03 -17.54
C ALA A 301 9.64 -4.91 -16.78
N PRO A 302 10.96 -4.74 -16.98
CA PRO A 302 11.78 -3.72 -16.32
C PRO A 302 11.28 -2.27 -16.50
N ASP A 303 10.59 -1.98 -17.61
CA ASP A 303 10.26 -0.61 -18.05
C ASP A 303 8.99 0.00 -17.44
N VAL A 304 8.32 -0.69 -16.53
CA VAL A 304 7.04 -0.20 -15.96
C VAL A 304 7.31 0.79 -14.82
N SER A 305 6.74 1.99 -14.89
CA SER A 305 6.88 3.00 -13.83
C SER A 305 6.30 2.52 -12.48
N ILE A 306 6.89 2.94 -11.36
CA ILE A 306 6.42 2.62 -10.00
C ILE A 306 4.92 2.90 -9.80
N PRO A 307 4.37 4.07 -10.20
CA PRO A 307 2.95 4.36 -10.00
C PRO A 307 2.03 3.48 -10.85
N THR A 308 2.45 3.04 -12.04
CA THR A 308 1.64 2.15 -12.88
C THR A 308 1.64 0.71 -12.36
N ALA A 309 2.77 0.26 -11.79
CA ALA A 309 2.86 -1.02 -11.09
C ALA A 309 1.99 -1.03 -9.82
N ALA A 310 2.07 0.03 -8.99
CA ALA A 310 1.24 0.19 -7.81
C ALA A 310 -0.25 0.31 -8.18
N GLY A 311 -0.58 1.12 -9.20
CA GLY A 311 -1.93 1.31 -9.71
C GLY A 311 -2.61 -0.01 -10.15
N ARG A 312 -1.88 -0.92 -10.80
CA ARG A 312 -2.43 -2.24 -11.15
C ARG A 312 -2.69 -3.13 -9.93
N GLN A 313 -1.89 -2.98 -8.87
CA GLN A 313 -2.10 -3.71 -7.62
C GLN A 313 -3.27 -3.11 -6.81
N THR A 314 -3.54 -1.82 -6.96
CA THR A 314 -4.60 -1.12 -6.22
C THR A 314 -5.97 -1.36 -6.79
N VAL A 315 -6.12 -1.66 -8.09
CA VAL A 315 -7.39 -2.11 -8.69
C VAL A 315 -8.04 -3.24 -7.89
N ARG A 316 -7.22 -4.16 -7.36
CA ARG A 316 -7.68 -5.26 -6.51
C ARG A 316 -8.34 -4.76 -5.21
N PHE A 317 -7.69 -3.81 -4.55
CA PHE A 317 -8.21 -3.22 -3.32
C PHE A 317 -9.38 -2.28 -3.59
N ALA A 318 -9.35 -1.50 -4.68
CA ALA A 318 -10.44 -0.64 -5.10
C ALA A 318 -11.74 -1.41 -5.33
N ILE A 319 -11.67 -2.57 -5.99
CA ILE A 319 -12.85 -3.44 -6.21
C ILE A 319 -13.34 -4.05 -4.89
N LEU A 320 -12.42 -4.48 -4.01
CA LEU A 320 -12.81 -5.00 -2.70
C LEU A 320 -13.45 -3.92 -1.82
N ILE A 321 -12.89 -2.71 -1.80
CA ILE A 321 -13.40 -1.57 -1.05
C ILE A 321 -14.75 -1.15 -1.62
N ALA A 322 -14.88 -1.00 -2.93
CA ALA A 322 -16.15 -0.69 -3.59
C ALA A 322 -17.22 -1.74 -3.26
N ALA A 323 -16.85 -3.03 -3.27
CA ALA A 323 -17.75 -4.10 -2.85
C ALA A 323 -18.16 -3.95 -1.38
N VAL A 324 -17.21 -3.81 -0.45
CA VAL A 324 -17.52 -3.66 0.98
C VAL A 324 -18.38 -2.42 1.24
N SER A 325 -18.06 -1.28 0.63
CA SER A 325 -18.83 -0.04 0.75
C SER A 325 -20.23 -0.16 0.16
N MET A 326 -20.37 -0.80 -1.02
CA MET A 326 -21.67 -1.05 -1.63
C MET A 326 -22.52 -1.97 -0.75
N LEU A 327 -21.91 -3.00 -0.17
CA LEU A 327 -22.60 -3.88 0.79
C LEU A 327 -22.99 -3.10 2.05
N GLY A 328 -22.09 -2.28 2.59
CA GLY A 328 -22.37 -1.40 3.73
C GLY A 328 -23.57 -0.49 3.49
N VAL A 329 -23.62 0.23 2.36
CA VAL A 329 -24.76 1.08 1.98
C VAL A 329 -26.03 0.24 1.85
N LEU A 330 -25.94 -0.90 1.17
CA LEU A 330 -27.11 -1.75 0.92
C LEU A 330 -27.75 -2.30 2.21
N TRP A 331 -26.93 -2.54 3.23
CA TRP A 331 -27.37 -3.01 4.54
C TRP A 331 -27.68 -1.90 5.55
N ALA A 332 -27.02 -0.74 5.44
CA ALA A 332 -27.24 0.39 6.34
C ALA A 332 -28.47 1.21 5.96
N THR A 333 -28.82 1.29 4.68
CA THR A 333 -29.97 2.08 4.19
C THR A 333 -31.34 1.72 4.78
N PRO A 334 -31.73 0.44 4.97
CA PRO A 334 -33.02 0.07 5.55
C PRO A 334 -33.08 0.37 7.04
N LEU A 335 -31.97 0.12 7.75
CA LEU A 335 -31.81 0.45 9.17
C LEU A 335 -31.84 1.97 9.38
N ALA A 336 -31.15 2.71 8.51
CA ALA A 336 -31.15 4.16 8.50
C ALA A 336 -32.55 4.72 8.31
N LEU A 337 -33.32 4.21 7.32
CA LEU A 337 -34.71 4.58 7.11
C LEU A 337 -35.60 4.27 8.31
N ALA A 338 -35.44 3.09 8.93
CA ALA A 338 -36.24 2.68 10.09
C ALA A 338 -35.99 3.57 11.32
N LEU A 339 -34.75 4.02 11.50
CA LEU A 339 -34.35 4.92 12.59
C LEU A 339 -34.53 6.41 12.25
N GLY A 340 -34.98 6.75 11.03
CA GLY A 340 -35.25 8.12 10.60
C GLY A 340 -34.03 8.91 10.09
N PHE A 341 -32.92 8.25 9.78
CA PHE A 341 -31.73 8.86 9.20
C PHE A 341 -31.87 9.13 7.69
N GLU A 342 -31.28 10.24 7.23
CA GLU A 342 -31.26 10.60 5.80
C GLU A 342 -30.38 9.66 4.97
N LEU A 343 -30.90 9.15 3.84
CA LEU A 343 -30.13 8.28 2.93
C LEU A 343 -28.88 8.95 2.33
N ARG A 344 -28.91 10.28 2.22
CA ARG A 344 -27.82 11.07 1.64
C ARG A 344 -26.59 11.10 2.56
N SER A 345 -26.75 11.07 3.88
CA SER A 345 -25.61 11.04 4.81
C SER A 345 -24.92 9.67 4.76
N VAL A 346 -25.68 8.58 4.85
CA VAL A 346 -25.14 7.20 4.80
C VAL A 346 -24.35 6.95 3.51
N THR A 347 -24.87 7.39 2.37
CA THR A 347 -24.19 7.22 1.08
C THR A 347 -22.94 8.09 0.96
N ARG A 348 -22.98 9.34 1.45
CA ARG A 348 -21.82 10.24 1.49
C ARG A 348 -20.70 9.69 2.38
N ASP A 349 -21.04 9.21 3.56
CA ASP A 349 -20.07 8.71 4.54
C ASP A 349 -19.41 7.42 4.06
N ALA A 350 -20.21 6.49 3.52
CA ALA A 350 -19.69 5.27 2.92
C ALA A 350 -18.75 5.55 1.74
N PHE A 351 -19.05 6.58 0.92
CA PHE A 351 -18.17 7.02 -0.16
C PHE A 351 -16.88 7.65 0.36
N GLY A 352 -16.96 8.49 1.40
CA GLY A 352 -15.79 9.07 2.07
C GLY A 352 -14.85 8.00 2.62
N ILE A 353 -15.38 7.03 3.35
CA ILE A 353 -14.63 5.89 3.89
C ILE A 353 -14.00 5.08 2.74
N ALA A 354 -14.75 4.84 1.66
CA ALA A 354 -14.24 4.14 0.48
C ALA A 354 -13.03 4.85 -0.15
N LEU A 355 -13.13 6.18 -0.30
CA LEU A 355 -12.07 7.00 -0.89
C LEU A 355 -10.81 7.00 -0.02
N ILE A 356 -10.96 7.17 1.30
CA ILE A 356 -9.86 7.10 2.26
C ILE A 356 -9.18 5.73 2.20
N ALA A 357 -9.95 4.65 2.23
CA ALA A 357 -9.44 3.29 2.16
C ALA A 357 -8.71 3.03 0.81
N LEU A 358 -9.22 3.58 -0.29
CA LEU A 358 -8.62 3.43 -1.62
C LEU A 358 -7.28 4.17 -1.70
N LEU A 359 -7.22 5.40 -1.18
CA LEU A 359 -5.98 6.16 -1.10
C LEU A 359 -4.94 5.46 -0.20
N ALA A 360 -5.37 4.98 0.96
CA ALA A 360 -4.50 4.23 1.88
C ALA A 360 -3.97 2.94 1.21
N ALA A 361 -4.83 2.20 0.51
CA ALA A 361 -4.42 1.03 -0.26
C ALA A 361 -3.45 1.42 -1.39
N PHE A 362 -3.64 2.57 -2.04
CA PHE A 362 -2.72 3.09 -3.04
C PHE A 362 -1.33 3.33 -2.47
N LEU A 363 -1.24 4.14 -1.41
CA LEU A 363 0.02 4.43 -0.74
C LEU A 363 0.69 3.16 -0.20
N TRP A 364 -0.09 2.23 0.37
CA TRP A 364 0.43 0.94 0.86
C TRP A 364 1.10 0.12 -0.26
N ASN A 365 0.48 0.07 -1.44
CA ASN A 365 1.04 -0.63 -2.60
C ASN A 365 2.24 0.12 -3.17
N VAL A 366 2.26 1.46 -3.17
CA VAL A 366 3.45 2.24 -3.54
C VAL A 366 4.63 1.85 -2.65
N ILE A 367 4.50 1.88 -1.33
CA ILE A 367 5.55 1.43 -0.40
C ILE A 367 5.96 -0.02 -0.68
N GLY A 368 4.99 -0.91 -0.90
CA GLY A 368 5.25 -2.31 -1.28
C GLY A 368 6.08 -2.46 -2.55
N THR A 369 5.81 -1.67 -3.58
CA THR A 369 6.56 -1.71 -4.85
C THR A 369 7.96 -1.09 -4.73
N VAL A 370 8.10 0.04 -4.03
CA VAL A 370 9.39 0.69 -3.77
C VAL A 370 10.30 -0.24 -2.99
N THR A 371 9.78 -0.86 -1.92
CA THR A 371 10.55 -1.77 -1.06
C THR A 371 10.98 -3.03 -1.81
N ALA A 372 10.09 -3.63 -2.61
CA ALA A 372 10.45 -4.76 -3.45
C ALA A 372 11.56 -4.42 -4.46
N ARG A 373 11.53 -3.23 -5.08
CA ARG A 373 12.59 -2.77 -5.99
C ARG A 373 13.90 -2.52 -5.25
N ALA A 374 13.83 -1.84 -4.11
CA ALA A 374 14.99 -1.54 -3.28
C ALA A 374 15.70 -2.82 -2.78
N THR A 375 14.94 -3.87 -2.42
CA THR A 375 15.53 -5.16 -2.03
C THR A 375 16.21 -5.89 -3.19
N ILE A 376 15.69 -5.75 -4.42
CA ILE A 376 16.28 -6.36 -5.61
C ILE A 376 17.61 -5.67 -5.95
N VAL A 377 17.64 -4.33 -5.97
CA VAL A 377 18.87 -3.55 -6.21
C VAL A 377 19.91 -3.80 -5.12
N ALA A 378 19.48 -4.05 -3.88
CA ALA A 378 20.37 -4.35 -2.75
C ALA A 378 20.94 -5.77 -2.75
N SER A 379 20.43 -6.69 -3.58
CA SER A 379 20.92 -8.07 -3.66
C SER A 379 22.07 -8.13 -4.67
N PRO A 380 23.27 -8.62 -4.32
CA PRO A 380 24.37 -8.74 -5.27
C PRO A 380 23.99 -9.71 -6.40
N THR A 381 24.39 -9.38 -7.62
CA THR A 381 24.23 -10.23 -8.81
C THR A 381 24.85 -11.61 -8.54
N PRO A 382 24.12 -12.72 -8.73
CA PRO A 382 24.69 -14.06 -8.57
C PRO A 382 25.65 -14.32 -9.74
N GLY A 383 26.94 -14.07 -9.53
CA GLY A 383 27.97 -14.27 -10.56
C GLY A 383 29.38 -13.76 -10.22
N GLY A 384 29.54 -12.86 -9.25
CA GLY A 384 30.87 -12.46 -8.76
C GLY A 384 31.34 -13.36 -7.62
N GLY A 385 32.07 -14.41 -7.94
CA GLY A 385 32.66 -15.31 -6.96
C GLY A 385 33.81 -14.63 -6.21
N GLU A 386 33.52 -13.97 -5.09
CA GLU A 386 34.49 -13.76 -4.01
C GLU A 386 33.80 -13.98 -2.65
N LEU A 387 34.48 -14.77 -1.82
CA LEU A 387 34.04 -15.23 -0.51
C LEU A 387 33.68 -14.06 0.41
N GLY A 388 32.44 -14.04 0.91
CA GLY A 388 32.11 -13.30 2.12
C GLY A 388 31.66 -11.84 1.98
N VAL A 389 31.04 -11.43 0.87
CA VAL A 389 30.38 -10.10 0.82
C VAL A 389 29.31 -10.02 1.92
N PRO A 390 29.43 -9.12 2.92
CA PRO A 390 28.45 -9.01 4.00
C PRO A 390 27.08 -8.72 3.40
N ARG A 391 26.03 -9.40 3.89
CA ARG A 391 24.63 -9.06 3.56
C ARG A 391 24.49 -7.54 3.60
N SER A 392 24.19 -6.96 2.44
CA SER A 392 23.94 -5.53 2.31
C SER A 392 23.02 -5.08 3.44
N ARG A 393 23.48 -4.13 4.28
CA ARG A 393 22.69 -3.58 5.41
C ARG A 393 21.31 -3.10 4.97
N LEU A 394 21.17 -2.76 3.69
CA LEU A 394 19.90 -2.41 3.03
C LEU A 394 18.84 -3.52 3.13
N GLY A 395 19.25 -4.79 3.17
CA GLY A 395 18.34 -5.93 3.33
C GLY A 395 17.56 -5.92 4.65
N THR A 396 18.09 -5.28 5.69
CA THR A 396 17.42 -5.15 7.00
C THR A 396 16.77 -3.78 7.19
N ILE A 397 17.36 -2.71 6.62
CA ILE A 397 16.83 -1.34 6.75
C ILE A 397 15.56 -1.15 5.89
N VAL A 398 15.52 -1.68 4.66
CA VAL A 398 14.39 -1.49 3.74
C VAL A 398 13.08 -2.06 4.32
N PRO A 399 13.05 -3.28 4.90
CA PRO A 399 11.85 -3.78 5.59
C PRO A 399 11.41 -2.92 6.77
N LEU A 400 12.34 -2.37 7.55
CA LEU A 400 12.02 -1.51 8.69
C LEU A 400 11.34 -0.21 8.24
N ILE A 401 11.91 0.48 7.24
CA ILE A 401 11.30 1.69 6.65
C ILE A 401 9.94 1.35 6.03
N SER A 402 9.82 0.18 5.38
CA SER A 402 8.52 -0.28 4.88
C SER A 402 7.49 -0.43 5.98
N ALA A 403 7.88 -0.99 7.12
CA ALA A 403 6.98 -1.24 8.24
C ALA A 403 6.50 0.08 8.84
N VAL A 404 7.42 1.02 9.09
CA VAL A 404 7.11 2.36 9.61
C VAL A 404 6.18 3.11 8.65
N GLY A 405 6.50 3.17 7.35
CA GLY A 405 5.65 3.89 6.39
C GLY A 405 4.25 3.27 6.25
N LYS A 406 4.16 1.93 6.29
CA LYS A 406 2.88 1.21 6.27
C LYS A 406 2.05 1.44 7.54
N SER A 407 2.69 1.44 8.72
CA SER A 407 1.99 1.75 9.97
C SER A 407 1.52 3.20 10.02
N SER A 408 2.30 4.15 9.50
CA SER A 408 1.89 5.56 9.41
C SER A 408 0.68 5.75 8.49
N ILE A 409 0.66 5.11 7.31
CA ILE A 409 -0.51 5.14 6.42
C ILE A 409 -1.75 4.59 7.12
N LEU A 410 -1.60 3.46 7.82
CA LEU A 410 -2.71 2.84 8.54
C LEU A 410 -3.25 3.75 9.65
N ALA A 411 -2.37 4.37 10.43
CA ALA A 411 -2.76 5.31 11.47
C ALA A 411 -3.51 6.53 10.92
N VAL A 412 -2.99 7.16 9.85
CA VAL A 412 -3.64 8.32 9.21
C VAL A 412 -4.99 7.94 8.60
N ALA A 413 -5.07 6.77 7.94
CA ALA A 413 -6.31 6.27 7.37
C ALA A 413 -7.39 6.03 8.45
N LEU A 414 -7.00 5.43 9.58
CA LEU A 414 -7.91 5.20 10.71
C LEU A 414 -8.41 6.53 11.29
N LEU A 415 -7.51 7.47 11.57
CA LEU A 415 -7.88 8.81 12.06
C LEU A 415 -8.80 9.54 11.08
N SER A 416 -8.53 9.45 9.78
CA SER A 416 -9.38 10.06 8.74
C SER A 416 -10.78 9.44 8.69
N ILE A 417 -10.90 8.13 8.92
CA ILE A 417 -12.20 7.46 9.04
C ILE A 417 -12.93 7.96 10.29
N LEU A 418 -12.26 8.06 11.44
CA LEU A 418 -12.87 8.60 12.67
C LEU A 418 -13.39 10.03 12.48
N VAL A 419 -12.60 10.89 11.85
CA VAL A 419 -13.01 12.27 11.49
C VAL A 419 -14.25 12.27 10.61
N SER A 420 -14.30 11.39 9.61
CA SER A 420 -15.45 11.30 8.71
C SER A 420 -16.75 10.87 9.40
N GLN A 421 -16.65 10.22 10.57
CA GLN A 421 -17.79 9.80 11.38
C GLN A 421 -18.13 10.83 12.48
N GLY A 422 -17.51 12.01 12.47
CA GLY A 422 -17.73 13.06 13.47
C GLY A 422 -17.06 12.81 14.82
N VAL A 423 -16.20 11.79 14.94
CA VAL A 423 -15.46 11.52 16.18
C VAL A 423 -14.39 12.59 16.37
N ASN A 424 -14.36 13.22 17.53
CA ASN A 424 -13.31 14.18 17.87
C ASN A 424 -11.95 13.46 18.02
N VAL A 425 -11.09 13.61 17.02
CA VAL A 425 -9.75 13.02 17.02
C VAL A 425 -8.68 13.90 17.67
N TRP A 426 -9.01 15.12 18.12
CA TRP A 426 -8.02 16.01 18.76
C TRP A 426 -7.29 15.35 19.93
N PRO A 427 -7.94 14.62 20.86
CA PRO A 427 -7.23 13.92 21.93
C PRO A 427 -6.23 12.88 21.40
N LEU A 428 -6.60 12.14 20.35
CA LEU A 428 -5.71 11.15 19.71
C LEU A 428 -4.51 11.82 19.04
N ILE A 429 -4.74 12.94 18.34
CA ILE A 429 -3.68 13.73 17.70
C ILE A 429 -2.75 14.33 18.76
N THR A 430 -3.30 14.85 19.87
CA THR A 430 -2.51 15.40 20.98
C THR A 430 -1.65 14.32 21.62
N GLY A 431 -2.20 13.14 21.91
CA GLY A 431 -1.43 12.00 22.43
C GLY A 431 -0.34 11.53 21.47
N LEU A 432 -0.65 11.44 20.18
CA LEU A 432 0.31 11.08 19.13
C LEU A 432 1.41 12.15 18.97
N SER A 433 1.10 13.43 19.22
CA SER A 433 2.07 14.53 19.17
C SER A 433 3.11 14.42 20.28
N VAL A 434 2.70 14.09 21.52
CA VAL A 434 3.64 13.85 22.63
C VAL A 434 4.55 12.66 22.34
N PHE A 435 3.99 11.57 21.81
CA PHE A 435 4.77 10.41 21.38
C PHE A 435 5.75 10.76 20.24
N GLY A 436 5.29 11.56 19.27
CA GLY A 436 6.12 12.08 18.19
C GLY A 436 7.27 12.94 18.69
N LEU A 437 7.03 13.77 19.71
CA LEU A 437 8.06 14.57 20.37
C LEU A 437 9.12 13.70 21.04
N ALA A 438 8.72 12.64 21.75
CA ALA A 438 9.65 11.69 22.37
C ALA A 438 10.55 11.00 21.33
N ILE A 439 9.99 10.57 20.20
CA ILE A 439 10.76 10.02 19.08
C ILE A 439 11.68 11.10 18.47
N GLY A 440 11.20 12.34 18.33
CA GLY A 440 11.98 13.47 17.84
C GLY A 440 13.22 13.73 18.69
N PHE A 441 13.07 13.78 20.02
CA PHE A 441 14.20 13.93 20.94
C PHE A 441 15.14 12.72 20.90
N GLY A 442 14.62 11.49 20.82
CA GLY A 442 15.45 10.29 20.71
C GLY A 442 16.25 10.21 19.40
N SER A 443 15.78 10.85 18.33
CA SER A 443 16.41 10.82 16.99
C SER A 443 17.16 12.12 16.63
N GLN A 444 17.22 13.11 17.53
CA GLN A 444 17.83 14.41 17.26
C GLN A 444 19.29 14.30 16.79
N THR A 445 20.10 13.44 17.40
CA THR A 445 21.50 13.23 17.03
C THR A 445 21.66 12.64 15.64
N LEU A 446 20.75 11.74 15.24
CA LEU A 446 20.74 11.19 13.88
C LEU A 446 20.45 12.27 12.84
N VAL A 447 19.45 13.11 13.09
CA VAL A 447 19.11 14.21 12.18
C VAL A 447 20.27 15.20 12.07
N LYS A 448 20.87 15.58 13.21
CA LYS A 448 22.06 16.43 13.24
C LYS A 448 23.18 15.86 12.37
N ASP A 449 23.50 14.58 12.55
CA ASP A 449 24.57 13.94 11.79
C ASP A 449 24.29 13.91 10.27
N VAL A 450 23.07 13.60 9.86
CA VAL A 450 22.73 13.55 8.42
C VAL A 450 22.79 14.93 7.79
N VAL A 451 22.24 15.95 8.46
CA VAL A 451 22.25 17.33 7.97
C VAL A 451 23.68 17.89 7.93
N SER A 452 24.47 17.69 8.99
CA SER A 452 25.88 18.08 9.01
C SER A 452 26.69 17.37 7.93
N GLY A 453 26.45 16.07 7.72
CA GLY A 453 27.09 15.30 6.65
C GLY A 453 26.78 15.84 5.27
N LEU A 454 25.53 16.23 5.01
CA LEU A 454 25.12 16.85 3.75
C LEU A 454 25.88 18.17 3.52
N PHE A 455 25.99 19.03 4.53
CA PHE A 455 26.74 20.28 4.42
C PHE A 455 28.23 20.05 4.19
N PHE A 456 28.86 19.10 4.90
CA PHE A 456 30.26 18.76 4.64
C PHE A 456 30.52 18.27 3.21
N LEU A 457 29.56 17.58 2.59
CA LEU A 457 29.67 17.13 1.20
C LEU A 457 29.44 18.26 0.20
N ILE A 458 28.48 19.15 0.47
CA ILE A 458 28.19 20.32 -0.37
C ILE A 458 29.36 21.31 -0.34
N ASP A 459 29.91 21.58 0.84
CA ASP A 459 31.05 22.48 1.04
C ASP A 459 32.38 21.83 0.65
N ASP A 460 32.35 20.58 0.19
CA ASP A 460 33.52 19.78 -0.16
C ASP A 460 34.60 19.87 0.94
N ALA A 461 34.23 19.70 2.20
CA ALA A 461 35.15 19.91 3.33
C ALA A 461 36.30 18.89 3.34
N PHE A 462 36.04 17.67 2.86
CA PHE A 462 37.02 16.62 2.66
C PHE A 462 36.54 15.59 1.63
N ARG A 463 37.50 14.90 1.00
CA ARG A 463 37.27 13.85 0.01
C ARG A 463 37.86 12.52 0.47
N PHE A 464 37.44 11.44 -0.19
CA PHE A 464 38.05 10.13 -0.02
C PHE A 464 39.55 10.21 -0.32
N GLY A 465 40.38 9.66 0.57
CA GLY A 465 41.84 9.65 0.44
C GLY A 465 42.57 10.88 0.98
N GLU A 466 41.86 11.94 1.40
CA GLU A 466 42.50 13.12 2.00
C GLU A 466 42.88 12.86 3.47
N TYR A 467 43.98 13.48 3.92
CA TYR A 467 44.46 13.41 5.30
C TYR A 467 43.93 14.59 6.09
N ILE A 468 43.06 14.30 7.06
CA ILE A 468 42.37 15.32 7.84
C ILE A 468 42.53 15.10 9.34
N GLU A 469 42.36 16.19 10.08
CA GLU A 469 42.24 16.18 11.53
C GLU A 469 40.92 16.83 11.94
N THR A 470 40.19 16.12 12.78
CA THR A 470 38.91 16.54 13.36
C THR A 470 39.03 16.49 14.88
N SER A 471 38.00 16.99 15.58
CA SER A 471 37.88 16.87 17.03
C SER A 471 37.94 15.40 17.48
N GLY A 472 39.12 14.96 17.96
CA GLY A 472 39.35 13.64 18.53
C GLY A 472 39.91 12.57 17.58
N ALA A 473 40.11 12.85 16.30
CA ALA A 473 40.68 11.88 15.35
C ALA A 473 41.51 12.54 14.24
N LYS A 474 42.61 11.89 13.86
CA LYS A 474 43.50 12.31 12.78
C LYS A 474 43.85 11.11 11.91
N GLY A 475 43.70 11.25 10.60
CA GLY A 475 43.93 10.14 9.68
C GLY A 475 43.47 10.42 8.24
N THR A 476 43.69 9.43 7.39
CA THR A 476 43.23 9.44 5.99
C THR A 476 41.77 9.02 5.91
N VAL A 477 40.97 9.74 5.13
CA VAL A 477 39.56 9.40 4.89
C VAL A 477 39.45 8.11 4.07
N GLU A 478 38.95 7.05 4.68
CA GLU A 478 38.74 5.74 4.02
C GLU A 478 37.29 5.46 3.66
N LYS A 479 36.34 6.07 4.36
CA LYS A 479 34.93 5.82 4.09
C LYS A 479 34.09 7.02 4.46
N ILE A 480 33.26 7.45 3.51
CA ILE A 480 32.25 8.48 3.71
C ILE A 480 30.91 7.76 3.74
N SER A 481 30.23 7.78 4.89
CA SER A 481 28.88 7.22 5.05
C SER A 481 27.85 8.34 5.18
N ILE A 482 26.56 8.02 5.26
CA ILE A 482 25.49 9.03 5.38
C ILE A 482 25.55 9.78 6.73
N ARG A 483 26.03 9.12 7.81
CA ARG A 483 26.04 9.65 9.19
C ARG A 483 27.44 9.93 9.74
N SER A 484 28.49 9.36 9.14
CA SER A 484 29.83 9.37 9.72
C SER A 484 30.92 9.23 8.67
N VAL A 485 32.11 9.72 9.00
CA VAL A 485 33.36 9.48 8.26
C VAL A 485 34.25 8.52 9.02
N SER A 486 34.94 7.63 8.31
CA SER A 486 35.96 6.75 8.88
C SER A 486 37.34 7.23 8.47
N LEU A 487 38.19 7.49 9.46
CA LEU A 487 39.56 7.96 9.32
C LEU A 487 40.53 6.86 9.76
N ARG A 488 41.49 6.50 8.91
CA ARG A 488 42.58 5.59 9.29
C ARG A 488 43.79 6.36 9.76
N ASN A 489 44.19 6.11 11.00
CA ASN A 489 45.40 6.66 11.58
C ASN A 489 46.64 6.00 10.94
N SER A 490 47.79 6.69 10.97
CA SER A 490 49.09 6.13 10.54
C SER A 490 49.51 4.88 11.32
N ARG A 491 48.97 4.69 12.53
CA ARG A 491 49.13 3.47 13.34
C ARG A 491 48.21 2.31 12.92
N GLY A 492 47.35 2.52 11.91
CA GLY A 492 46.47 1.49 11.33
C GLY A 492 45.05 1.42 11.92
N SER A 493 44.75 2.07 13.05
CA SER A 493 43.41 2.08 13.65
C SER A 493 42.41 2.92 12.85
N ILE A 494 41.14 2.51 12.84
CA ILE A 494 40.05 3.24 12.16
C ILE A 494 39.19 3.95 13.21
N ALA A 495 39.16 5.28 13.17
CA ALA A 495 38.23 6.10 13.94
C ALA A 495 36.99 6.40 13.10
N THR A 496 35.79 6.06 13.59
CA THR A 496 34.53 6.43 12.92
C THR A 496 33.87 7.57 13.67
N VAL A 497 33.83 8.74 13.05
CA VAL A 497 33.37 9.99 13.66
C VAL A 497 32.00 10.37 13.08
N PRO A 498 30.94 10.48 13.89
CA PRO A 498 29.64 11.01 13.46
C PRO A 498 29.75 12.49 13.08
N TYR A 499 29.08 12.91 12.01
CA TYR A 499 29.22 14.27 11.49
C TYR A 499 28.80 15.36 12.47
N GLY A 500 27.78 15.13 13.30
CA GLY A 500 27.31 16.09 14.30
C GLY A 500 28.26 16.26 15.49
N GLN A 501 29.33 15.46 15.58
CA GLN A 501 30.44 15.63 16.52
C GLN A 501 31.67 16.28 15.87
N ILE A 502 31.69 16.41 14.54
CA ILE A 502 32.79 17.07 13.84
C ILE A 502 32.63 18.57 14.03
N GLY A 503 33.55 19.16 14.79
CA GLY A 503 33.71 20.61 14.89
C GLY A 503 34.60 21.13 13.77
N LYS A 504 35.76 21.67 14.14
CA LYS A 504 36.77 22.16 13.19
C LYS A 504 37.41 20.99 12.42
N ILE A 505 37.51 21.13 11.11
CA ILE A 505 38.26 20.24 10.23
C ILE A 505 39.52 20.97 9.77
N GLN A 506 40.66 20.29 9.86
CA GLN A 506 41.92 20.73 9.25
C GLN A 506 42.31 19.73 8.18
N ASN A 507 42.40 20.19 6.94
CA ASN A 507 42.77 19.37 5.80
C ASN A 507 44.25 19.60 5.46
N PHE A 508 45.05 18.53 5.48
CA PHE A 508 46.49 18.59 5.20
C PHE A 508 46.83 18.11 3.78
N SER A 509 45.82 17.85 2.95
CA SER A 509 45.97 17.32 1.59
C SER A 509 45.69 18.36 0.50
N ARG A 510 45.33 19.59 0.85
CA ARG A 510 44.94 20.63 -0.12
C ARG A 510 46.01 21.69 -0.30
N ASP A 511 46.09 22.19 -1.53
CA ASP A 511 46.90 23.31 -2.02
C ASP A 511 48.40 23.22 -1.71
N TRP A 512 48.82 23.45 -0.47
CA TRP A 512 50.21 23.42 -0.03
C TRP A 512 50.36 23.08 1.45
N ALA A 513 51.49 22.49 1.82
CA ALA A 513 51.89 22.23 3.20
C ALA A 513 53.13 23.06 3.56
N ILE A 514 53.05 23.83 4.64
CA ILE A 514 54.17 24.62 5.16
C ILE A 514 54.76 23.90 6.38
N GLU A 515 56.01 23.50 6.28
CA GLU A 515 56.76 22.93 7.40
C GLU A 515 57.61 24.03 8.04
N LYS A 516 57.51 24.14 9.37
CA LYS A 516 58.24 25.12 10.17
C LYS A 516 59.23 24.40 11.08
N PHE A 517 60.44 24.92 11.10
CA PHE A 517 61.56 24.43 11.88
C PHE A 517 62.00 25.48 12.87
N SER A 518 62.43 25.03 14.05
CA SER A 518 63.05 25.86 15.08
C SER A 518 64.37 25.20 15.47
N PHE A 519 65.47 25.87 15.18
CA PHE A 519 66.81 25.40 15.52
C PHE A 519 67.38 26.27 16.65
N ARG A 520 67.82 25.63 17.74
CA ARG A 520 68.47 26.30 18.87
C ARG A 520 69.98 26.30 18.66
N VAL A 521 70.59 27.47 18.64
CA VAL A 521 72.05 27.65 18.52
C VAL A 521 72.57 28.51 19.67
N ALA A 522 73.87 28.42 19.98
CA ALA A 522 74.49 29.22 21.04
C ALA A 522 74.34 30.73 20.75
N PHE A 523 74.23 31.58 21.78
CA PHE A 523 74.06 33.03 21.62
C PHE A 523 75.17 33.69 20.78
N GLU A 524 76.39 33.18 20.88
CA GLU A 524 77.57 33.68 20.17
C GLU A 524 77.63 33.24 18.69
N THR A 525 76.65 32.47 18.21
CA THR A 525 76.64 31.96 16.82
C THR A 525 76.39 33.09 15.83
N ASP A 526 77.20 33.17 14.77
CA ASP A 526 76.96 34.09 13.66
C ASP A 526 75.66 33.73 12.91
N VAL A 527 74.63 34.55 13.13
CA VAL A 527 73.31 34.41 12.50
C VAL A 527 73.39 34.56 10.98
N GLU A 528 74.32 35.36 10.48
CA GLU A 528 74.52 35.60 9.06
C GLU A 528 75.17 34.38 8.38
N LEU A 529 76.07 33.69 9.08
CA LEU A 529 76.57 32.38 8.66
C LEU A 529 75.41 31.36 8.56
N VAL A 530 74.56 31.26 9.58
CA VAL A 530 73.41 30.33 9.57
C VAL A 530 72.43 30.66 8.43
N ARG A 531 72.17 31.95 8.18
CA ARG A 531 71.33 32.40 7.07
C ARG A 531 71.89 31.97 5.72
N ARG A 532 73.21 32.12 5.51
CA ARG A 532 73.90 31.67 4.28
C ARG A 532 73.83 30.15 4.12
N LEU A 533 74.04 29.38 5.19
CA LEU A 533 73.92 27.92 5.18
C LEU A 533 72.50 27.48 4.83
N PHE A 534 71.47 28.06 5.46
CA PHE A 534 70.08 27.72 5.14
C PHE A 534 69.72 28.07 3.69
N LYS A 535 70.23 29.19 3.16
CA LYS A 535 70.06 29.54 1.75
C LYS A 535 70.70 28.51 0.82
N LYS A 536 71.92 28.05 1.14
CA LYS A 536 72.63 27.02 0.36
C LYS A 536 71.86 25.70 0.39
N ILE A 537 71.45 25.23 1.57
CA ILE A 537 70.62 24.03 1.73
C ILE A 537 69.32 24.14 0.93
N GLY A 538 68.67 25.31 0.93
CA GLY A 538 67.49 25.55 0.12
C GLY A 538 67.73 25.45 -1.38
N GLN A 539 68.90 25.88 -1.87
CA GLN A 539 69.33 25.73 -3.26
C GLN A 539 69.65 24.27 -3.60
N ASP A 540 70.33 23.56 -2.71
CA ASP A 540 70.69 22.15 -2.90
C ASP A 540 69.42 21.28 -2.99
N ILE A 541 68.43 21.51 -2.12
CA ILE A 541 67.13 20.82 -2.16
C ILE A 541 66.34 21.17 -3.43
N ALA A 542 66.47 22.41 -3.93
CA ALA A 542 65.81 22.83 -5.16
C ALA A 542 66.50 22.32 -6.44
N ALA A 543 67.77 21.91 -6.35
CA ALA A 543 68.53 21.31 -7.44
C ALA A 543 68.41 19.79 -7.49
N ASP A 544 68.00 19.15 -6.38
CA ASP A 544 67.79 17.70 -6.29
C ASP A 544 66.63 17.27 -7.22
N PRO A 545 66.90 16.43 -8.25
CA PRO A 545 65.87 15.96 -9.17
C PRO A 545 64.70 15.21 -8.50
N GLU A 546 64.92 14.61 -7.33
CA GLU A 546 63.88 13.87 -6.60
C GLU A 546 62.99 14.80 -5.76
N LEU A 547 63.54 15.88 -5.20
CA LEU A 547 62.83 16.75 -4.25
C LEU A 547 62.24 18.00 -4.91
N ALA A 548 62.90 18.53 -5.95
CA ALA A 548 62.49 19.76 -6.63
C ALA A 548 61.04 19.73 -7.18
N PRO A 549 60.53 18.63 -7.75
CA PRO A 549 59.16 18.60 -8.28
C PRO A 549 58.07 18.77 -7.21
N ASP A 550 58.38 18.44 -5.95
CA ASP A 550 57.45 18.47 -4.83
C ASP A 550 57.61 19.73 -3.95
N LEU A 551 58.56 20.62 -4.29
CA LEU A 551 58.86 21.85 -3.57
C LEU A 551 58.18 23.05 -4.23
N ILE A 552 57.44 23.84 -3.45
CA ILE A 552 56.77 25.08 -3.92
C ILE A 552 57.61 26.31 -3.53
N GLU A 553 58.00 26.40 -2.25
CA GLU A 553 58.96 27.40 -1.78
C GLU A 553 60.15 26.70 -1.12
N THR A 554 61.35 27.14 -1.48
CA THR A 554 62.59 26.54 -0.97
C THR A 554 62.77 26.76 0.53
N PHE A 555 63.58 25.90 1.14
CA PHE A 555 63.99 26.06 2.53
C PHE A 555 64.73 27.38 2.72
N LYS A 556 64.19 28.24 3.60
CA LYS A 556 64.76 29.56 3.89
C LYS A 556 64.69 29.89 5.37
N SER A 557 65.68 30.65 5.83
CA SER A 557 65.66 31.25 7.16
C SER A 557 64.54 32.28 7.27
N LYS A 558 63.84 32.28 8.40
CA LYS A 558 62.87 33.30 8.82
C LYS A 558 63.49 34.26 9.85
N GLY A 559 64.79 34.14 10.11
CA GLY A 559 65.52 34.94 11.08
C GLY A 559 65.44 34.40 12.51
N ILE A 560 65.82 35.27 13.45
CA ILE A 560 65.73 34.99 14.89
C ILE A 560 64.26 35.01 15.28
N GLY A 561 63.76 33.86 15.71
CA GLY A 561 62.39 33.67 16.10
C GLY A 561 62.12 33.90 17.58
N ASP A 562 63.13 33.72 18.43
CA ASP A 562 63.13 34.01 19.86
C ASP A 562 64.56 33.93 20.44
N VAL A 563 64.76 34.43 21.67
CA VAL A 563 66.02 34.34 22.44
C VAL A 563 65.69 33.82 23.85
N GLU A 564 66.09 32.58 24.16
CA GLU A 564 65.80 31.90 25.43
C GLU A 564 67.10 31.53 26.15
N ASP A 565 67.31 31.94 27.41
CA ASP A 565 68.40 31.47 28.30
C ASP A 565 69.81 31.44 27.67
N GLY A 566 70.19 32.48 26.91
CA GLY A 566 71.47 32.50 26.21
C GLY A 566 71.54 31.57 24.99
N THR A 567 70.39 31.25 24.39
CA THR A 567 70.27 30.51 23.14
C THR A 567 69.44 31.29 22.12
N LEU A 568 69.87 31.26 20.86
CA LEU A 568 69.15 31.86 19.75
C LEU A 568 68.27 30.78 19.09
N ILE A 569 66.98 31.04 18.96
CA ILE A 569 66.05 30.18 18.20
C ILE A 569 65.93 30.73 16.79
N ILE A 570 66.58 30.07 15.84
CA ILE A 570 66.50 30.44 14.42
C ILE A 570 65.36 29.64 13.78
N LYS A 571 64.37 30.35 13.24
CA LYS A 571 63.23 29.73 12.55
C LYS A 571 63.56 29.55 11.07
N ALA A 572 63.15 28.44 10.50
CA ALA A 572 63.23 28.20 9.06
C ALA A 572 61.95 27.52 8.57
N SER A 573 61.66 27.64 7.27
CA SER A 573 60.48 26.99 6.69
C SER A 573 60.67 26.68 5.22
N PHE A 574 59.94 25.69 4.74
CA PHE A 574 59.71 25.46 3.31
C PHE A 574 58.22 25.21 3.06
N THR A 575 57.81 25.35 1.80
CA THR A 575 56.45 25.04 1.35
C THR A 575 56.54 23.92 0.31
N ALA A 576 55.78 22.85 0.50
CA ALA A 576 55.80 21.67 -0.38
C ALA A 576 54.39 21.27 -0.81
N LYS A 577 54.31 20.41 -1.83
CA LYS A 577 53.07 19.75 -2.21
C LYS A 577 52.56 18.87 -1.05
N PRO A 578 51.23 18.80 -0.84
CA PRO A 578 50.65 17.98 0.22
C PRO A 578 51.06 16.50 0.14
N GLY A 579 51.34 15.89 1.29
CA GLY A 579 51.78 14.50 1.42
C GLY A 579 53.29 14.29 1.24
N LYS A 580 54.02 15.24 0.65
CA LYS A 580 55.45 15.13 0.34
C LYS A 580 56.36 15.84 1.35
N GLN A 581 55.77 16.65 2.22
CA GLN A 581 56.49 17.45 3.20
C GLN A 581 57.35 16.60 4.16
N SER A 582 56.96 15.36 4.47
CA SER A 582 57.72 14.46 5.35
C SER A 582 59.05 13.99 4.73
N MET A 583 59.11 13.83 3.39
CA MET A 583 60.35 13.47 2.68
C MET A 583 61.32 14.65 2.69
N ILE A 584 60.85 15.83 2.24
CA ILE A 584 61.65 17.06 2.19
C ILE A 584 62.10 17.47 3.60
N ARG A 585 61.25 17.28 4.62
CA ARG A 585 61.60 17.52 6.03
C ARG A 585 62.79 16.69 6.50
N ARG A 586 62.85 15.41 6.13
CA ARG A 586 63.97 14.53 6.49
C ARG A 586 65.27 14.99 5.82
N ALA A 587 65.22 15.28 4.52
CA ALA A 587 66.37 15.79 3.77
C ALA A 587 66.88 17.12 4.34
N ALA A 588 65.99 18.08 4.63
CA ALA A 588 66.34 19.36 5.22
C ALA A 588 66.97 19.22 6.61
N LEU A 589 66.43 18.37 7.48
CA LEU A 589 67.01 18.14 8.82
C LEU A 589 68.40 17.52 8.75
N MET A 590 68.61 16.54 7.87
CA MET A 590 69.95 15.93 7.67
C MET A 590 70.95 16.96 7.11
N ALA A 591 70.55 17.75 6.12
CA ALA A 591 71.41 18.78 5.54
C ALA A 591 71.79 19.86 6.56
N VAL A 592 70.84 20.31 7.39
CA VAL A 592 71.11 21.27 8.48
C VAL A 592 72.08 20.68 9.51
N GLN A 593 71.88 19.42 9.92
CA GLN A 593 72.76 18.76 10.88
C GLN A 593 74.20 18.65 10.36
N ASN A 594 74.38 18.28 9.09
CA ASN A 594 75.70 18.21 8.45
C ASN A 594 76.35 19.59 8.34
N ALA A 595 75.60 20.60 7.90
CA ALA A 595 76.10 21.96 7.77
C ALA A 595 76.52 22.56 9.13
N PHE A 596 75.77 22.28 10.20
CA PHE A 596 76.13 22.74 11.54
C PHE A 596 77.42 22.07 12.04
N ARG A 597 77.59 20.77 11.78
CA ARG A 597 78.79 20.02 12.16
C ARG A 597 80.04 20.53 11.42
N GLU A 598 79.95 20.75 10.11
CA GLU A 598 81.08 21.20 9.28
C GLU A 598 81.54 22.63 9.61
N ASN A 599 80.64 23.49 10.08
CA ASN A 599 80.91 24.89 10.37
C ASN A 599 81.09 25.17 11.88
N GLY A 600 81.21 24.12 12.72
CA GLY A 600 81.43 24.27 14.16
C GLY A 600 80.27 24.93 14.93
N ILE A 601 79.06 24.94 14.37
CA ILE A 601 77.87 25.54 15.01
C ILE A 601 77.35 24.59 16.08
N LYS A 602 77.43 25.02 17.34
CA LYS A 602 76.91 24.25 18.49
C LYS A 602 75.38 24.36 18.53
N ALA A 603 74.71 23.29 18.11
CA ALA A 603 73.28 23.13 18.36
C ALA A 603 73.06 22.91 19.85
N VAL A 604 72.27 23.78 20.49
CA VAL A 604 71.97 23.68 21.92
C VAL A 604 70.75 22.76 22.08
N PRO A 605 70.84 21.65 22.81
CA PRO A 605 69.67 20.83 23.12
C PRO A 605 68.61 21.69 23.82
N LYS A 606 67.33 21.41 23.60
CA LYS A 606 66.30 21.98 24.44
C LYS A 606 66.64 21.61 25.90
N PRO A 607 66.78 22.58 26.83
CA PRO A 607 67.03 22.23 28.23
C PRO A 607 65.94 21.27 28.68
N MET A 608 66.34 20.09 29.15
CA MET A 608 65.42 19.21 29.85
C MET A 608 65.17 19.92 31.17
N THR A 609 64.04 20.62 31.30
CA THR A 609 63.56 21.03 32.61
C THR A 609 63.44 19.76 33.45
N ALA A 610 64.41 19.55 34.34
CA ALA A 610 64.20 18.76 35.53
C ALA A 610 63.23 19.56 36.43
N ASP A 611 62.18 18.87 36.86
CA ASP A 611 61.15 19.25 37.83
C ASP A 611 60.08 20.31 37.46
N ALA A 612 58.86 19.82 37.30
CA ALA A 612 57.81 20.07 38.28
C ALA A 612 56.93 18.80 38.40
N GLY A 613 56.71 18.34 39.63
CA GLY A 613 55.85 17.19 39.95
C GLY A 613 54.39 17.37 39.50
N PRO A 614 53.52 16.38 39.73
CA PRO A 614 52.12 16.45 39.32
C PRO A 614 51.39 17.54 40.11
N GLY A 615 51.39 18.75 39.55
CA GLY A 615 50.58 19.87 40.00
C GLY A 615 49.16 19.69 39.47
N GLU A 616 48.23 19.52 40.41
CA GLU A 616 46.79 19.57 40.22
C GLU A 616 46.31 20.88 39.57
N SER A 617 45.01 20.86 39.22
CA SER A 617 44.11 21.93 38.75
C SER A 617 43.98 22.07 37.24
N GLY A 618 42.78 22.25 36.68
CA GLY A 618 41.45 22.47 37.25
C GLY A 618 40.50 22.82 36.11
#